data_AF-A0A1G2TGA9-F1
#
_entry.id   AF-A0A1G2TGA9-F1
#
_cell.length_a   1.000
_cell.length_b   1.000
_cell.length_c   1.000
_cell.angle_alpha   90.00
_cell.angle_beta   90.00
_cell.angle_gamma   90.00
#
_symmetry.space_group_name_H-M   'P 1'
#
loop_
_entity.id
_entity.type
_entity.pdbx_description
1 polymer ?
#
loop_
_entity_poly.entity_id
_entity_poly.type
_entity_poly.pdbx_seq_one_letter_code
_entity_poly.pdbx_strand_id
1 'polypeptide(L)'
;MKATVVALQGELGSGKTTFAQAFGKVMGVREFMPSPTFVIMKVYDIDFHGFKKLIHIDAYRLEKEEELLNLGWAKIAEEPENLILIEWPENVEGLIPKDAKRIQFKHER
;
A
#
# COMPACT_ATOMS: atom_id res chain seq x y z
N MET A 1 -9.44 -6.64 -15.26
CA MET A 1 -8.21 -5.91 -14.92
C MET A 1 -8.09 -5.91 -13.42
N LYS A 2 -6.89 -6.02 -12.85
CA LYS A 2 -6.68 -6.06 -11.39
C LYS A 2 -6.25 -4.68 -10.88
N ALA A 3 -6.29 -4.50 -9.57
CA ALA A 3 -5.76 -3.31 -8.91
C ALA A 3 -4.29 -3.09 -9.26
N THR A 4 -3.85 -1.83 -9.27
CA THR A 4 -2.43 -1.50 -9.38
C THR A 4 -1.80 -1.55 -7.99
N VAL A 5 -0.77 -2.38 -7.81
CA VAL A 5 -0.06 -2.52 -6.53
C VAL A 5 1.34 -1.90 -6.63
N VAL A 6 1.65 -1.02 -5.68
CA VAL A 6 2.98 -0.47 -5.45
C VAL A 6 3.49 -0.94 -4.09
N ALA A 7 4.53 -1.74 -4.11
CA ALA A 7 5.13 -2.35 -2.93
C ALA A 7 6.35 -1.54 -2.48
N LEU A 8 6.30 -1.02 -1.25
CA LEU A 8 7.28 -0.15 -0.64
C LEU A 8 8.12 -0.96 0.36
N GLN A 9 9.36 -1.26 0.00
CA GLN A 9 10.26 -2.08 0.80
C GLN A 9 11.45 -1.27 1.30
N GLY A 10 11.87 -1.48 2.54
CA GLY A 10 13.04 -0.82 3.12
C GLY A 10 13.04 -0.91 4.64
N GLU A 11 14.13 -0.49 5.26
CA GLU A 11 14.30 -0.55 6.72
C GLU A 11 13.31 0.36 7.46
N LEU A 12 13.18 0.15 8.78
CA LEU A 12 12.40 1.06 9.62
C LEU A 12 13.01 2.46 9.57
N GLY A 13 12.18 3.48 9.38
CA GLY A 13 12.66 4.86 9.26
C GLY A 13 13.22 5.23 7.88
N SER A 14 13.17 4.33 6.88
CA SER A 14 13.67 4.60 5.52
C SER A 14 12.82 5.57 4.68
N GLY A 15 11.71 6.10 5.23
CA GLY A 15 10.85 7.07 4.56
C GLY A 15 9.68 6.49 3.74
N LYS A 16 9.36 5.19 3.88
CA LYS A 16 8.23 4.55 3.17
C LYS A 16 6.89 5.29 3.37
N THR A 17 6.49 5.54 4.63
CA THR A 17 5.26 6.29 4.94
C THR A 17 5.32 7.73 4.44
N THR A 18 6.48 8.39 4.51
CA THR A 18 6.67 9.75 3.98
C THR A 18 6.44 9.78 2.47
N PHE A 19 6.95 8.78 1.74
CA PHE A 19 6.66 8.61 0.32
C PHE A 19 5.16 8.38 0.09
N ALA A 20 4.53 7.48 0.84
CA ALA A 20 3.10 7.20 0.70
C ALA A 20 2.25 8.47 0.87
N GLN A 21 2.56 9.30 1.88
CA GLN A 21 1.90 10.58 2.12
C GLN A 21 2.05 11.56 0.95
N ALA A 22 3.28 11.73 0.46
CA ALA A 22 3.54 12.61 -0.68
C ALA A 22 2.84 12.10 -1.95
N PHE A 23 2.86 10.79 -2.17
CA PHE A 23 2.17 10.13 -3.27
C PHE A 23 0.65 10.35 -3.19
N GLY A 24 0.04 10.10 -2.03
CA GLY A 24 -1.39 10.31 -1.83
C GLY A 24 -1.82 11.76 -2.06
N LYS A 25 -0.99 12.73 -1.64
CA LYS A 25 -1.23 14.15 -1.92
C LYS A 25 -1.29 14.45 -3.42
N VAL A 26 -0.37 13.88 -4.22
CA VAL A 26 -0.37 14.04 -5.68
C VAL A 26 -1.59 13.37 -6.31
N MET A 27 -2.03 12.23 -5.75
CA MET A 27 -3.22 11.49 -6.20
C MET A 27 -4.54 12.15 -5.78
N GLY A 28 -4.50 13.25 -5.02
CA GLY A 28 -5.69 14.02 -4.63
C GLY A 28 -6.31 13.64 -3.29
N VAL A 29 -5.63 12.85 -2.45
CA VAL A 29 -6.07 12.62 -1.06
C VAL A 29 -6.07 13.95 -0.31
N ARG A 30 -7.23 14.33 0.23
CA ARG A 30 -7.42 15.61 0.94
C ARG A 30 -7.26 15.51 2.44
N GLU A 31 -7.37 14.31 2.98
CA GLU A 31 -7.27 14.03 4.41
C GLU A 31 -5.86 13.66 4.84
N PHE A 32 -5.65 13.67 6.15
CA PHE A 32 -4.37 13.27 6.73
C PHE A 32 -4.12 11.76 6.56
N MET A 33 -2.93 11.41 6.07
CA MET A 33 -2.51 10.03 5.75
C MET A 33 -1.46 9.53 6.78
N PRO A 34 -1.83 9.20 8.04
CA PRO A 34 -0.86 8.63 8.97
C PRO A 34 -0.45 7.23 8.52
N SER A 35 0.68 6.73 9.05
CA SER A 35 1.00 5.30 8.88
C SER A 35 -0.15 4.45 9.43
N PRO A 36 -0.67 3.48 8.65
CA PRO A 36 -1.73 2.60 9.11
C PRO A 36 -1.20 1.46 9.98
N THR A 37 0.06 1.45 10.46
CA THR A 37 0.67 0.33 11.21
C THR A 37 -0.24 -0.37 12.22
N PHE A 38 -1.07 0.36 12.99
CA PHE A 38 -1.98 -0.23 13.99
C PHE A 38 -3.34 -0.66 13.43
N VAL A 39 -3.84 0.01 12.40
CA VAL A 39 -5.12 -0.32 11.75
C VAL A 39 -4.94 -1.21 10.52
N ILE A 40 -3.67 -1.47 10.16
CA ILE A 40 -3.13 -2.22 9.02
C ILE A 40 -3.49 -1.62 7.66
N MET A 41 -4.71 -1.14 7.46
CA MET A 41 -5.20 -0.63 6.19
C MET A 41 -6.02 0.65 6.37
N LYS A 42 -5.80 1.62 5.47
CA LYS A 42 -6.65 2.80 5.30
C LYS A 42 -7.02 2.98 3.83
N VAL A 43 -8.22 3.47 3.59
CA VAL A 43 -8.78 3.67 2.25
C VAL A 43 -9.13 5.14 2.09
N TYR A 44 -8.68 5.73 1.00
CA TYR A 44 -8.83 7.13 0.67
C TYR A 44 -9.55 7.29 -0.66
N ASP A 45 -10.56 8.15 -0.70
CA ASP A 45 -11.19 8.56 -1.95
C ASP A 45 -10.26 9.47 -2.76
N ILE A 46 -10.06 9.12 -4.03
CA ILE A 46 -9.29 9.90 -4.99
C ILE A 46 -10.04 9.98 -6.32
N ASP A 47 -9.66 10.93 -7.17
CA ASP A 47 -10.08 10.96 -8.57
C ASP A 47 -8.88 11.34 -9.42
N PHE A 48 -8.13 10.32 -9.82
CA PHE A 48 -6.85 10.50 -10.51
C PHE A 48 -6.69 9.47 -11.61
N HIS A 49 -6.75 9.91 -12.87
CA HIS A 49 -6.51 9.06 -14.05
C HIS A 49 -7.31 7.73 -14.07
N GLY A 50 -8.56 7.76 -13.58
CA GLY A 50 -9.44 6.59 -13.51
C GLY A 50 -9.33 5.77 -12.22
N PHE A 51 -8.37 6.07 -11.34
CA PHE A 51 -8.35 5.52 -9.98
C PHE A 51 -9.36 6.25 -9.10
N LYS A 52 -10.09 5.46 -8.30
CA LYS A 52 -11.13 5.94 -7.38
C LYS A 52 -10.75 5.78 -5.91
N LYS A 53 -9.85 4.83 -5.61
CA LYS A 53 -9.38 4.56 -4.25
C LYS A 53 -7.88 4.48 -4.21
N LEU A 54 -7.27 5.16 -3.24
CA LEU A 54 -5.92 4.88 -2.77
C LEU A 54 -6.02 4.06 -1.48
N ILE A 55 -5.45 2.87 -1.47
CA ILE A 55 -5.46 1.98 -0.32
C ILE A 55 -4.03 1.90 0.22
N HIS A 56 -3.82 2.39 1.44
CA HIS A 56 -2.52 2.34 2.11
C HIS A 56 -2.55 1.21 3.13
N ILE A 57 -1.69 0.22 2.91
CA ILE A 57 -1.50 -0.94 3.78
C ILE A 57 -0.11 -0.88 4.38
N ASP A 58 0.00 -1.16 5.67
CA ASP A 58 1.27 -1.38 6.35
C ASP A 58 1.25 -2.77 6.97
N ALA A 59 1.98 -3.70 6.35
CA ALA A 59 2.05 -5.09 6.76
C ALA A 59 3.10 -5.36 7.85
N TYR A 60 3.73 -4.33 8.43
CA TYR A 60 4.80 -4.48 9.43
C TYR A 60 4.44 -5.40 10.61
N ARG A 61 3.17 -5.40 11.02
CA ARG A 61 2.67 -6.18 12.17
C ARG A 61 1.99 -7.49 11.79
N LEU A 62 1.85 -7.79 10.50
CA LEU A 62 1.25 -9.05 10.06
C LEU A 62 2.28 -10.16 10.23
N GLU A 63 1.89 -11.22 10.94
CA GLU A 63 2.71 -12.41 11.11
C GLU A 63 2.41 -13.45 10.03
N LYS A 64 1.19 -13.39 9.47
CA LYS A 64 0.71 -14.32 8.46
C LYS A 64 -0.09 -13.63 7.36
N GLU A 65 0.02 -14.13 6.14
CA GLU A 65 -0.66 -13.55 4.99
C GLU A 65 -2.19 -13.66 5.08
N GLU A 66 -2.70 -14.68 5.78
CA GLU A 66 -4.13 -14.88 6.02
C GLU A 66 -4.77 -13.71 6.77
N GLU A 67 -4.01 -12.97 7.57
CA GLU A 67 -4.50 -11.77 8.25
C GLU A 67 -4.91 -10.69 7.24
N LEU A 68 -4.13 -10.52 6.16
CA LEU A 68 -4.46 -9.58 5.08
C LEU A 68 -5.63 -10.10 4.23
N LEU A 69 -5.73 -11.42 4.03
CA LEU A 69 -6.91 -12.02 3.38
C LEU A 69 -8.20 -11.73 4.15
N ASN A 70 -8.16 -11.82 5.48
CA ASN A 70 -9.29 -11.52 6.35
C ASN A 70 -9.72 -10.03 6.29
N LEU A 71 -8.80 -9.14 5.91
CA LEU A 71 -9.11 -7.72 5.64
C LEU A 71 -9.72 -7.48 4.25
N GLY A 72 -10.02 -8.54 3.49
CA GLY A 72 -10.70 -8.47 2.21
C GLY A 72 -9.78 -8.28 1.01
N TRP A 73 -8.48 -8.58 1.15
CA TRP A 73 -7.49 -8.46 0.07
C TRP A 73 -7.95 -9.07 -1.26
N ALA A 74 -8.55 -10.26 -1.22
CA ALA A 74 -9.00 -10.97 -2.42
C ALA A 74 -9.97 -10.14 -3.28
N LYS A 75 -10.86 -9.35 -2.64
CA LYS A 75 -11.75 -8.44 -3.36
C LYS A 75 -11.01 -7.17 -3.76
N ILE A 76 -10.27 -6.58 -2.83
CA ILE A 76 -9.55 -5.31 -3.03
C ILE A 76 -8.58 -5.38 -4.22
N ALA A 77 -7.85 -6.48 -4.36
CA ALA A 77 -6.86 -6.68 -5.41
C ALA A 77 -7.47 -6.95 -6.79
N GLU A 78 -8.74 -7.37 -6.87
CA GLU A 78 -9.43 -7.60 -8.15
C GLU A 78 -10.08 -6.33 -8.70
N GLU A 79 -10.21 -5.26 -7.93
CA GLU A 79 -10.84 -4.02 -8.40
C GLU A 79 -9.86 -3.13 -9.19
N PRO A 80 -10.09 -2.88 -10.49
CA PRO A 80 -9.13 -2.16 -11.34
C PRO A 80 -9.01 -0.67 -11.02
N GLU A 81 -10.01 -0.07 -10.37
CA GLU A 81 -10.00 1.35 -9.96
C GLU A 81 -9.24 1.57 -8.64
N ASN A 82 -8.70 0.51 -8.03
CA ASN A 82 -7.88 0.60 -6.83
C ASN A 82 -6.40 0.79 -7.16
N LEU A 83 -5.78 1.75 -6.47
CA LEU A 83 -4.34 1.93 -6.37
C LEU A 83 -3.90 1.60 -4.96
N ILE A 84 -3.02 0.61 -4.81
CA ILE A 84 -2.63 0.07 -3.51
C ILE A 84 -1.17 0.43 -3.25
N LEU A 85 -0.90 1.10 -2.13
CA LEU A 85 0.45 1.24 -1.56
C LEU A 85 0.57 0.24 -0.41
N ILE A 86 1.52 -0.68 -0.48
CA ILE A 86 1.78 -1.63 0.60
C ILE A 86 3.20 -1.49 1.12
N GLU A 87 3.34 -1.10 2.38
CA GLU A 87 4.60 -1.13 3.12
C GLU A 87 4.86 -2.54 3.66
N TRP A 88 6.14 -2.92 3.71
CA TRP A 88 6.60 -4.24 4.17
C TRP A 88 5.95 -5.41 3.41
N PRO A 89 5.97 -5.39 2.06
CA PRO A 89 5.39 -6.44 1.23
C PRO A 89 5.92 -7.84 1.56
N GLU A 90 7.14 -7.95 2.09
CA GLU A 90 7.78 -9.20 2.49
C GLU A 90 6.98 -10.02 3.52
N ASN A 91 6.16 -9.37 4.35
CA ASN A 91 5.33 -10.06 5.35
C ASN A 91 4.08 -10.71 4.74
N VAL A 92 3.77 -10.38 3.48
CA VAL A 92 2.60 -10.89 2.74
C VAL A 92 2.95 -11.21 1.28
N GLU A 93 4.20 -11.61 1.02
CA GLU A 93 4.78 -11.69 -0.31
C GLU A 93 4.02 -12.65 -1.25
N GLY A 94 3.45 -13.74 -0.72
CA GLY A 94 2.62 -14.68 -1.47
C GLY A 94 1.31 -14.09 -2.01
N LEU A 95 0.85 -12.97 -1.45
CA LEU A 95 -0.33 -12.23 -1.91
C LEU A 95 -0.01 -11.12 -2.90
N ILE A 96 1.26 -10.69 -2.99
CA ILE A 96 1.66 -9.57 -3.86
C ILE A 96 1.64 -10.01 -5.33
N PRO A 97 0.92 -9.29 -6.22
CA PRO A 97 0.92 -9.61 -7.65
C PRO A 97 2.32 -9.54 -8.26
N LYS A 98 2.62 -10.45 -9.20
CA LYS A 98 3.93 -10.50 -9.87
C LYS A 98 4.27 -9.25 -10.67
N ASP A 99 3.25 -8.50 -11.10
CA ASP A 99 3.35 -7.26 -11.86
C ASP A 99 3.36 -6.00 -10.99
N ALA A 100 3.35 -6.15 -9.66
CA ALA A 100 3.45 -5.06 -8.70
C ALA A 100 4.71 -4.21 -8.94
N LYS A 101 4.57 -2.89 -8.80
CA LYS A 101 5.69 -1.96 -8.89
C LYS A 101 6.42 -1.93 -7.56
N ARG A 102 7.67 -2.39 -7.53
CA ARG A 102 8.47 -2.44 -6.30
C ARG A 102 9.38 -1.22 -6.20
N ILE A 103 9.35 -0.54 -5.05
CA ILE A 103 10.22 0.58 -4.71
C ILE A 103 11.03 0.19 -3.48
N GLN A 104 12.36 0.20 -3.61
CA GLN A 104 13.27 -0.13 -2.52
C GLN A 104 13.91 1.14 -1.95
N PHE A 105 13.71 1.36 -0.66
CA PHE A 105 14.27 2.46 0.11
C PHE A 105 15.54 1.97 0.82
N LYS A 106 16.65 2.70 0.65
CA LYS A 106 17.94 2.43 1.29
C LYS A 106 18.48 3.73 1.85
N HIS A 107 19.21 3.64 2.97
CA HIS A 107 20.05 4.74 3.42
C HIS A 107 21.35 4.74 2.61
N GLU A 108 21.72 5.89 2.04
CA GLU A 108 23.10 6.07 1.58
C GLU A 108 24.00 6.10 2.81
N ARG A 109 25.03 5.25 2.82
CA ARG A 109 26.10 5.26 3.82
C ARG A 109 27.23 6.14 3.34
#